data_AF-A0A1G3UT64-F1
#
_entry.id   AF-A0A1G3UT64-F1
#
_cell.length_a   1.000
_cell.length_b   1.000
_cell.length_c   1.000
_cell.angle_alpha   90.00
_cell.angle_beta   90.00
_cell.angle_gamma   90.00
#
_symmetry.space_group_name_H-M   'P 1'
#
loop_
_entity.id
_entity.type
_entity.pdbx_description
1 polymer ?
#
loop_
_entity_poly.entity_id
_entity_poly.type
_entity_poly.pdbx_seq_one_letter_code
_entity_poly.pdbx_strand_id
1 'polypeptide(L)'
;MEATMRSIRYAGTVLAILFLFNMSAAAAEKKEFTAKTDPDGVQRVEILAGSYFFDPNYIIVKVNVPVELKIRKEPGVIPHDIVLKAWN
;
A
#
# COMPACT_ATOMS: atom_id res chain seq x y z
N MET A 1 41.85 -27.45 -6.44
CA MET A 1 40.96 -26.77 -7.40
C MET A 1 39.48 -27.04 -7.09
N GLU A 2 39.06 -28.29 -6.84
CA GLU A 2 37.64 -28.60 -6.54
C GLU A 2 37.08 -27.98 -5.25
N ALA A 3 37.83 -28.00 -4.15
CA ALA A 3 37.40 -27.41 -2.87
C ALA A 3 37.16 -25.89 -2.99
N THR A 4 38.01 -25.20 -3.75
CA THR A 4 37.91 -23.77 -4.05
C THR A 4 36.68 -23.46 -4.90
N MET A 5 36.37 -24.29 -5.89
CA MET A 5 35.14 -24.13 -6.69
C MET A 5 33.87 -24.40 -5.88
N ARG A 6 33.92 -25.34 -4.92
CA ARG A 6 32.80 -25.61 -4.01
C ARG A 6 32.55 -24.44 -3.04
N SER A 7 33.60 -23.87 -2.45
CA SER A 7 33.46 -22.71 -1.55
C SER A 7 32.95 -21.46 -2.27
N ILE A 8 33.38 -21.21 -3.50
CA ILE A 8 32.86 -20.12 -4.34
C ILE A 8 31.36 -20.31 -4.63
N ARG A 9 30.93 -21.54 -4.93
CA ARG A 9 29.50 -21.85 -5.16
C ARG A 9 28.67 -21.62 -3.90
N TYR A 10 29.14 -22.08 -2.74
CA TYR A 10 28.43 -21.84 -1.47
C TYR A 10 28.36 -20.36 -1.12
N ALA A 11 29.44 -19.60 -1.31
CA ALA A 11 29.45 -18.15 -1.09
C ALA A 11 28.43 -17.45 -2.01
N GLY A 12 28.37 -17.84 -3.29
CA GLY A 12 27.37 -17.33 -4.23
C GLY A 12 25.94 -17.67 -3.82
N THR A 13 25.68 -18.89 -3.35
CA THR A 13 24.35 -19.30 -2.87
C THR A 13 23.93 -18.53 -1.61
N VAL A 14 24.84 -18.32 -0.65
CA VAL A 14 24.57 -17.54 0.55
C VAL A 14 24.28 -16.08 0.21
N LEU A 15 25.06 -15.48 -0.71
CA LEU A 15 24.81 -14.13 -1.22
C LEU A 15 23.44 -14.00 -1.90
N ALA A 16 23.05 -14.97 -2.72
CA ALA A 16 21.74 -14.96 -3.37
C ALA A 16 20.58 -15.06 -2.35
N ILE A 17 20.73 -15.89 -1.31
CA ILE A 17 19.73 -16.02 -0.24
C ILE A 17 19.61 -14.72 0.57
N LEU A 18 20.74 -14.07 0.91
CA LEU A 18 20.74 -12.79 1.61
C LEU A 18 20.09 -11.67 0.78
N PHE A 19 20.24 -11.71 -0.54
CA PHE A 19 19.61 -10.75 -1.45
C PHE A 19 18.08 -10.93 -1.50
N LEU A 20 17.59 -12.18 -1.49
CA LEU A 20 16.16 -12.49 -1.43
C LEU A 20 15.52 -12.11 -0.09
N PHE A 21 16.28 -12.18 1.01
CA PHE A 21 15.82 -11.72 2.33
C PHE A 21 15.76 -10.20 2.48
N ASN A 22 16.47 -9.44 1.63
CA ASN A 22 16.43 -7.98 1.61
C ASN A 22 15.26 -7.40 0.80
N MET A 23 14.34 -8.24 0.32
CA MET A 23 13.08 -7.78 -0.25
C MET A 23 12.18 -7.30 0.90
N SER A 24 12.56 -6.13 1.43
CA SER A 24 11.89 -5.42 2.50
C SER A 24 10.44 -5.21 2.10
N ALA A 25 9.53 -5.58 3.00
CA ALA A 25 8.18 -5.05 2.97
C ALA A 25 8.31 -3.54 3.16
N ALA A 26 8.33 -2.79 2.05
CA ALA A 26 8.30 -1.34 2.09
C ALA A 26 7.09 -0.95 2.91
N ALA A 27 7.32 -0.39 4.10
CA ALA A 27 6.25 0.17 4.90
C ALA A 27 5.49 1.16 4.01
N ALA A 28 4.17 0.99 3.89
CA ALA A 28 3.37 1.81 3.00
C ALA A 28 3.61 3.30 3.35
N GLU A 29 4.21 4.04 2.42
CA GLU A 29 4.47 5.46 2.61
C GLU A 29 3.15 6.18 2.88
N LYS A 30 3.14 7.11 3.84
CA LYS A 30 1.94 7.91 4.12
C LYS A 30 1.70 8.83 2.94
N LYS A 31 0.64 8.55 2.17
CA LYS A 31 0.19 9.36 1.06
C LYS A 31 -1.06 10.12 1.46
N GLU A 32 -0.84 11.39 1.79
CA GLU A 32 -1.89 12.30 2.21
C GLU A 32 -2.68 12.84 1.02
N PHE A 33 -3.99 12.95 1.21
CA PHE A 33 -4.89 13.63 0.29
C PHE A 33 -5.86 14.51 1.07
N THR A 34 -5.81 15.83 0.83
CA THR A 34 -6.75 16.79 1.39
C THR A 34 -7.89 17.03 0.41
N ALA A 35 -9.09 16.57 0.76
CA ALA A 35 -10.26 16.73 -0.08
C ALA A 35 -10.69 18.20 -0.13
N LYS A 36 -11.00 18.68 -1.32
CA LYS A 36 -11.61 20.00 -1.51
C LYS A 36 -13.12 19.85 -1.50
N THR A 37 -13.81 20.90 -1.04
CA THR A 37 -15.27 20.99 -1.17
C THR A 37 -15.61 21.42 -2.60
N ASP A 38 -16.34 20.57 -3.31
CA ASP A 38 -16.82 20.83 -4.66
C ASP A 38 -17.97 21.86 -4.66
N PRO A 39 -18.34 22.44 -5.83
CA PRO A 39 -19.40 23.44 -5.92
C PRO A 39 -20.77 23.00 -5.40
N ASP A 40 -21.03 21.69 -5.34
CA ASP A 40 -22.26 21.11 -4.78
C ASP A 40 -22.18 20.87 -3.26
N GLY A 41 -21.08 21.26 -2.62
CA GLY A 41 -20.89 21.14 -1.17
C GLY A 41 -20.36 19.79 -0.70
N VAL A 42 -19.95 18.90 -1.60
CA VAL A 42 -19.44 17.56 -1.25
C VAL A 42 -17.91 17.51 -1.36
N GLN A 43 -17.25 16.74 -0.49
CA GLN A 43 -15.84 16.39 -0.63
C GLN A 43 -15.70 15.00 -1.26
N ARG A 44 -15.06 14.92 -2.42
CA ARG A 44 -14.90 13.64 -3.14
C ARG A 44 -13.49 13.10 -3.03
N VAL A 45 -13.39 11.80 -2.78
CA VAL A 45 -12.10 11.09 -2.70
C VAL A 45 -12.17 9.81 -3.51
N GLU A 46 -11.20 9.62 -4.40
CA GLU A 46 -10.99 8.35 -5.07
C GLU A 46 -9.86 7.59 -4.38
N ILE A 47 -10.10 6.31 -4.10
CA ILE A 47 -9.14 5.43 -3.42
C ILE A 47 -8.92 4.18 -4.29
N LEU A 48 -7.66 3.88 -4.60
CA LEU A 48 -7.24 2.59 -5.11
C LEU A 48 -6.98 1.65 -3.92
N ALA A 49 -7.72 0.55 -3.88
CA ALA A 49 -7.52 -0.54 -2.93
C ALA A 49 -6.67 -1.64 -3.59
N GLY A 50 -5.39 -1.69 -3.24
CA GLY A 50 -4.45 -2.70 -3.69
C GLY A 50 -4.30 -3.83 -2.67
N SER A 51 -3.64 -4.90 -3.09
CA SER A 51 -3.55 -6.15 -2.30
C SER A 51 -3.07 -5.96 -0.85
N TYR A 52 -2.19 -4.98 -0.62
CA TYR A 52 -1.62 -4.68 0.70
C TYR A 52 -1.58 -3.18 1.00
N PHE A 53 -2.35 -2.36 0.27
CA PHE A 53 -2.28 -0.90 0.41
C PHE A 53 -3.58 -0.20 0.00
N PHE A 54 -3.72 1.05 0.44
CA PHE A 54 -4.68 2.01 -0.09
C PHE A 54 -3.93 3.22 -0.63
N ASP A 55 -4.41 3.81 -1.73
CA ASP A 55 -3.85 5.04 -2.29
C ASP A 55 -5.00 6.01 -2.64
N PRO A 56 -5.14 7.14 -1.94
CA PRO A 56 -4.35 7.55 -0.76
C PRO A 56 -4.66 6.68 0.46
N ASN A 57 -3.72 6.60 1.41
CA ASN A 57 -3.93 5.91 2.71
C ASN A 57 -4.18 6.88 3.87
N TYR A 58 -4.14 8.19 3.63
CA TYR A 58 -4.44 9.21 4.63
C TYR A 58 -5.27 10.34 4.03
N ILE A 59 -6.53 10.46 4.47
CA ILE A 59 -7.49 11.42 3.90
C ILE A 59 -7.79 12.48 4.95
N ILE A 60 -7.65 13.75 4.56
CA ILE A 60 -7.99 14.91 5.38
C ILE A 60 -9.26 15.54 4.80
N VAL A 61 -10.27 15.70 5.65
CA VAL A 61 -11.57 16.29 5.30
C VAL A 61 -11.92 17.42 6.25
N LYS A 62 -12.74 18.35 5.78
CA LYS A 62 -13.36 19.40 6.60
C LYS A 62 -14.52 18.83 7.41
N VAL A 63 -14.58 19.19 8.69
CA VAL A 63 -15.67 18.83 9.61
C VAL A 63 -17.03 19.35 9.10
N ASN A 64 -18.09 18.59 9.32
CA ASN A 64 -19.48 18.93 8.97
C ASN A 64 -19.74 19.18 7.47
N VAL A 65 -18.86 18.67 6.60
CA VAL A 65 -19.06 18.70 5.15
C VAL A 65 -19.22 17.25 4.65
N PRO A 66 -20.25 16.93 3.85
CA PRO A 66 -20.45 15.59 3.31
C PRO A 66 -19.21 15.07 2.57
N VAL A 67 -18.96 13.77 2.70
CA VAL A 67 -17.84 13.07 2.05
C VAL A 67 -18.39 11.94 1.19
N GLU A 68 -17.94 11.87 -0.06
CA GLU A 68 -18.19 10.77 -0.97
C GLU A 68 -16.87 10.04 -1.23
N LEU A 69 -16.82 8.75 -0.89
CA LEU A 69 -15.67 7.89 -1.12
C LEU A 69 -15.94 6.95 -2.31
N LYS A 70 -15.11 7.02 -3.34
CA LYS A 70 -15.14 6.11 -4.48
C LYS A 70 -13.95 5.18 -4.42
N ILE A 71 -14.21 3.92 -4.08
CA ILE A 71 -13.16 2.92 -3.86
C ILE A 71 -13.15 1.95 -5.02
N ARG A 72 -11.99 1.83 -5.69
CA ARG A 72 -11.76 0.87 -6.77
C ARG A 72 -10.68 -0.10 -6.35
N LYS A 73 -10.97 -1.40 -6.46
CA LYS A 73 -9.96 -2.45 -6.25
C LYS A 73 -9.03 -2.58 -7.46
N GLU A 74 -7.80 -3.02 -7.22
CA GLU A 74 -6.92 -3.46 -8.30
C GLU A 74 -7.53 -4.60 -9.15
N PRO A 75 -7.13 -4.73 -10.42
CA PRO A 75 -7.52 -5.88 -11.23
C PRO A 75 -7.17 -7.21 -10.55
N GLY A 76 -8.03 -8.22 -10.72
CA GLY A 76 -7.85 -9.56 -10.11
C GLY A 76 -8.87 -9.90 -9.03
N VAL A 77 -8.69 -11.08 -8.43
CA VAL A 77 -9.57 -11.62 -7.37
C VAL A 77 -8.95 -11.30 -6.02
N ILE A 78 -9.03 -10.03 -5.64
CA ILE A 78 -8.50 -9.53 -4.37
C ILE A 78 -9.69 -9.02 -3.54
N PRO A 79 -10.18 -9.81 -2.56
CA PRO A 79 -11.26 -9.37 -1.68
C PRO A 79 -10.77 -8.22 -0.77
N HIS A 80 -11.62 -7.22 -0.57
CA HIS A 80 -11.37 -6.12 0.34
C HIS A 80 -12.61 -5.87 1.19
N ASP A 81 -12.41 -5.74 2.50
CA ASP A 81 -13.42 -5.20 3.40
C ASP A 81 -13.19 -3.70 3.56
N ILE A 82 -14.26 -2.91 3.49
CA ILE A 82 -14.23 -1.47 3.71
C ILE A 82 -15.02 -1.20 4.99
N VAL A 83 -14.32 -0.85 6.06
CA VAL A 83 -14.92 -0.60 7.38
C VAL A 83 -14.73 0.85 7.76
N LEU A 84 -15.84 1.59 7.86
CA LEU A 84 -15.85 2.91 8.48
C LEU A 84 -16.15 2.76 9.97
N LYS A 85 -15.12 2.86 10.81
CA LYS A 85 -15.28 2.82 12.27
C LYS A 85 -15.51 4.23 12.80
N ALA A 86 -16.74 4.54 13.21
CA ALA A 86 -16.99 5.69 14.06
C ALA A 86 -16.46 5.39 15.48
N TRP A 87 -15.85 6.37 16.12
CA TRP A 87 -15.51 6.27 17.55
C TRP A 87 -16.76 6.62 18.34
N ASN A 88 -17.19 5.70 19.22
CA ASN A 88 -18.18 5.94 20.26
C ASN A 88 -17.48 6.24 21.57
#